data_AF-A0A8J4YAR4-F1
#
_entry.id   AF-A0A8J4YAR4-F1
#
_cell.length_a   1.000
_cell.length_b   1.000
_cell.length_c   1.000
_cell.angle_alpha   90.00
_cell.angle_beta   90.00
_cell.angle_gamma   90.00
#
_symmetry.space_group_name_H-M   'P 1'
#
loop_
_entity.id
_entity.type
_entity.pdbx_description
1 polymer ?
#
loop_
_entity_poly.entity_id
_entity_poly.type
_entity_poly.pdbx_seq_one_letter_code
_entity_poly.pdbx_strand_id
1 'polypeptide(L)'
;MSTFPRNLKRPIAVQHQAKEQHYINNYEITSQISQGPGDGPYHYGSHYSNSGIVLHFLVRLPPFTQLFLRYQDGNFDIPDRTFHSMQTTWRLASLDSTTDFKELIPEFFFLPEIFLNSEAIYLCVCVCVAGFNMGVRQNGERVHHVQLPPWSGDDPRRFVLVHRAALESPLVTHNLHHWIDLVFGYKQTGKTAVEAINVFHPATYFGYDVEDGGDEISREARKAMIKTYGQTPQQLFTSPHPLATTGPTQSPQKDEDDLESRSFSPRQAPEVLHEVRGLRWGTYAGSPADERPILALVQTLKTPATRLASLSHTELLLMPHATHLLNIGPTKGASGAYILTSHHQDGIIRCRRLKDNTPQPLISVPPNEQVTWCVCGANQVWIGLASGQILVYLVVASHVGEELVVSLPPTLLPAHTAPVTHMYLSDAFNICISGGKDGMCVLWDTNRLSYIRSIGWSGVEVSLLAMSETLGDWASITPLGSMASVLRLYTVNGALVDSAVTPAPVTALAFTSSPEGTAINVIATSMADGVIRLWSVWDLRAVRELKTDRARQPIASLQYSQDNLHLCGITESGILVVWESSLVKTKIPKFITVLPV
;
A
#
# COMPACT_ATOMS: atom_id res chain seq x y z
N MET A 1 -6.25 -21.67 18.40
CA MET A 1 -6.91 -20.66 19.24
C MET A 1 -6.63 -19.30 18.64
N SER A 2 -7.63 -18.67 18.04
CA SER A 2 -7.57 -17.32 17.48
C SER A 2 -7.68 -16.31 18.64
N THR A 3 -6.55 -15.74 19.03
CA THR A 3 -6.49 -14.68 20.03
C THR A 3 -6.32 -13.35 19.33
N PHE A 4 -7.41 -12.60 19.17
CA PHE A 4 -7.34 -11.17 18.90
C PHE A 4 -7.55 -10.45 20.22
N PRO A 5 -6.55 -9.73 20.74
CA PRO A 5 -6.57 -9.25 22.12
C PRO A 5 -7.52 -8.07 22.34
N ARG A 6 -7.94 -7.36 21.29
CA ARG A 6 -8.81 -6.19 21.39
C ARG A 6 -10.28 -6.54 21.16
N ASN A 7 -11.12 -6.22 22.14
CA ASN A 7 -12.57 -6.25 22.01
C ASN A 7 -13.07 -4.92 21.41
N LEU A 8 -13.49 -4.97 20.14
CA LEU A 8 -14.00 -3.80 19.39
C LEU A 8 -15.36 -3.29 19.88
N LYS A 9 -16.06 -4.04 20.74
CA LYS A 9 -17.30 -3.59 21.40
C LYS A 9 -17.05 -2.61 22.53
N ARG A 10 -15.79 -2.41 22.93
CA ARG A 10 -15.40 -1.68 24.13
C ARG A 10 -14.37 -0.58 23.81
N PRO A 11 -14.41 0.56 24.53
CA PRO A 11 -13.32 1.54 24.49
C PRO A 11 -11.98 0.96 24.94
N ILE A 12 -10.87 1.57 24.52
CA ILE A 12 -9.52 1.08 24.82
C ILE A 12 -9.21 1.03 26.33
N ALA A 13 -9.76 1.98 27.11
CA ALA A 13 -9.53 2.08 28.55
C ALA A 13 -10.13 0.91 29.37
N VAL A 14 -11.12 0.21 28.80
CA VAL A 14 -11.90 -0.85 29.48
C VAL A 14 -11.82 -2.17 28.74
N GLN A 15 -10.68 -2.45 28.08
CA GLN A 15 -10.40 -3.78 27.53
C GLN A 15 -10.29 -4.83 28.65
N HIS A 16 -9.96 -4.40 29.87
CA HIS A 16 -9.90 -5.25 31.07
C HIS A 16 -11.02 -4.90 32.06
N GLN A 17 -11.77 -5.91 32.50
CA GLN A 17 -12.88 -5.74 33.43
C GLN A 17 -12.48 -5.04 34.74
N ALA A 18 -11.26 -5.27 35.22
CA ALA A 18 -10.73 -4.64 36.42
C ALA A 18 -10.65 -3.11 36.35
N LYS A 19 -10.73 -2.51 35.16
CA LYS A 19 -10.66 -1.06 34.95
C LYS A 19 -12.03 -0.38 34.89
N GLU A 20 -13.10 -1.14 34.68
CA GLU A 20 -14.45 -0.59 34.51
C GLU A 20 -14.91 0.24 35.70
N GLN A 21 -14.79 -0.32 36.91
CA GLN A 21 -15.28 0.32 38.12
C GLN A 21 -14.59 1.67 38.38
N HIS A 22 -13.32 1.81 38.00
CA HIS A 22 -12.61 3.08 38.13
C HIS A 22 -13.28 4.18 37.29
N TYR A 23 -13.62 3.90 36.03
CA TYR A 23 -14.24 4.88 35.15
C TYR A 23 -15.71 5.13 35.48
N ILE A 24 -16.45 4.10 35.88
CA ILE A 24 -17.83 4.24 36.38
C ILE A 24 -17.84 5.17 37.60
N ASN A 25 -16.96 4.93 38.58
CA ASN A 25 -16.84 5.80 39.76
C ASN A 25 -16.47 7.24 39.36
N ASN A 26 -15.60 7.43 38.37
CA ASN A 26 -15.25 8.76 37.89
C ASN A 26 -16.46 9.50 37.29
N TYR A 27 -17.29 8.80 36.51
CA TYR A 27 -18.54 9.36 35.99
C TYR A 27 -19.51 9.72 37.12
N GLU A 28 -19.65 8.85 38.13
CA GLU A 28 -20.50 9.11 39.29
C GLU A 28 -20.02 10.33 40.09
N ILE A 29 -18.72 10.44 40.37
CA ILE A 29 -18.13 11.58 41.08
C ILE A 29 -18.33 12.87 40.31
N THR A 30 -18.00 12.88 39.02
CA THR A 30 -18.17 14.08 38.18
C THR A 30 -19.63 14.48 38.08
N SER A 31 -20.57 13.54 38.04
CA SER A 31 -22.01 13.83 38.03
C SER A 31 -22.50 14.57 39.27
N GLN A 32 -21.84 14.37 40.43
CA GLN A 32 -22.18 15.06 41.68
C GLN A 32 -21.56 16.47 41.76
N ILE A 33 -20.48 16.70 41.02
CA ILE A 33 -19.70 17.95 41.06
C ILE A 33 -20.07 18.90 39.90
N SER A 34 -20.71 18.42 38.84
CA SER A 34 -21.19 19.25 37.72
C SER A 34 -22.20 20.29 38.20
N GLN A 35 -21.80 21.57 38.27
CA GLN A 35 -22.61 22.67 38.81
C GLN A 35 -23.10 23.70 37.77
N GLY A 36 -23.04 23.41 36.47
CA GLY A 36 -23.54 24.36 35.46
C GLY A 36 -23.61 23.87 34.02
N PRO A 37 -24.22 24.65 33.12
CA PRO A 37 -24.23 24.37 31.69
C PRO A 37 -22.80 24.37 31.13
N GLY A 38 -22.42 23.27 30.46
CA GLY A 38 -21.07 23.06 29.92
C GLY A 38 -20.13 22.22 30.81
N ASP A 39 -20.57 21.85 32.01
CA ASP A 39 -19.89 20.94 32.93
C ASP A 39 -20.80 19.74 33.18
N GLY A 40 -20.38 18.56 32.76
CA GLY A 40 -21.20 17.35 32.70
C GLY A 40 -20.37 16.11 32.98
N PRO A 41 -21.00 15.01 33.45
CA PRO A 41 -20.26 13.84 33.88
C PRO A 41 -19.56 13.14 32.72
N TYR A 42 -18.38 12.60 33.01
CA TYR A 42 -17.57 11.89 32.02
C TYR A 42 -16.82 10.70 32.64
N HIS A 43 -16.62 9.66 31.82
CA HIS A 43 -15.73 8.56 32.16
C HIS A 43 -14.27 8.99 32.01
N TYR A 44 -13.98 9.76 30.95
CA TYR A 44 -12.60 10.06 30.53
C TYR A 44 -12.33 11.57 30.46
N GLY A 45 -11.38 12.03 31.29
CA GLY A 45 -10.88 13.42 31.25
C GLY A 45 -9.83 13.66 30.14
N SER A 46 -9.38 12.60 29.47
CA SER A 46 -8.45 12.66 28.33
C SER A 46 -9.08 11.98 27.12
N HIS A 47 -8.73 12.44 25.91
CA HIS A 47 -9.33 11.95 24.68
C HIS A 47 -8.43 10.92 23.98
N TYR A 48 -9.04 10.01 23.21
CA TYR A 48 -8.33 8.97 22.46
C TYR A 48 -7.61 9.47 21.21
N SER A 49 -7.93 10.69 20.77
CA SER A 49 -7.31 11.35 19.61
C SER A 49 -7.08 12.83 19.90
N ASN A 50 -5.82 13.25 19.83
CA ASN A 50 -5.42 14.65 19.90
C ASN A 50 -4.06 14.85 19.20
N SER A 51 -3.65 16.10 19.02
CA SER A 51 -2.40 16.45 18.35
C SER A 51 -1.17 15.86 19.04
N GLY A 52 -1.14 15.81 20.37
CA GLY A 52 -0.05 15.18 21.14
C GLY A 52 0.11 13.69 20.84
N ILE A 53 -1.00 12.95 20.67
CA ILE A 53 -0.98 11.52 20.32
C ILE A 53 -0.40 11.29 18.93
N VAL A 54 -0.86 12.08 17.94
CA VAL A 54 -0.36 12.00 16.56
C VAL A 54 1.13 12.30 16.52
N LEU A 55 1.55 13.38 17.18
CA LEU A 55 2.96 13.77 17.25
C LEU A 55 3.80 12.73 18.01
N HIS A 56 3.28 12.10 19.07
CA HIS A 56 3.95 11.02 19.79
C HIS A 56 4.24 9.82 18.88
N PHE A 57 3.27 9.37 18.08
CA PHE A 57 3.46 8.25 17.15
C PHE A 57 4.38 8.60 15.98
N LEU A 58 4.25 9.82 15.43
CA LEU A 58 4.94 10.26 14.21
C LEU A 58 6.25 11.01 14.47
N VAL A 59 6.73 11.10 15.71
CA VAL A 59 7.90 11.92 16.11
C VAL A 59 9.16 11.67 15.26
N ARG A 60 9.28 10.48 14.65
CA ARG A 60 10.42 10.07 13.81
C ARG A 60 10.33 10.51 12.34
N LEU A 61 9.21 11.11 11.91
CA LEU A 61 8.99 11.53 10.53
C LEU A 61 8.90 13.05 10.39
N PRO A 62 9.62 13.67 9.45
CA PRO A 62 9.34 15.03 9.03
C PRO A 62 7.97 15.15 8.34
N PRO A 63 7.23 16.26 8.54
CA PRO A 63 7.53 17.40 9.39
C PRO A 63 7.13 17.21 10.86
N PHE A 64 6.57 16.06 11.24
CA PHE A 64 6.06 15.80 12.59
C PHE A 64 7.12 15.89 13.68
N THR A 65 8.38 15.56 13.39
CA THR A 65 9.49 15.82 14.32
C THR A 65 9.58 17.30 14.67
N GLN A 66 9.53 18.21 13.69
CA GLN A 66 9.61 19.65 13.93
C GLN A 66 8.39 20.17 14.68
N LEU A 67 7.21 19.63 14.34
CA LEU A 67 5.97 19.95 15.05
C LEU A 67 6.02 19.48 16.51
N PHE A 68 6.58 18.29 16.77
CA PHE A 68 6.78 17.76 18.12
C PHE A 68 7.73 18.63 18.93
N LEU A 69 8.88 19.01 18.36
CA LEU A 69 9.84 19.89 19.04
C LEU A 69 9.21 21.23 19.38
N ARG A 70 8.44 21.85 18.46
CA ARG A 70 7.70 23.09 18.75
C ARG A 70 6.63 22.90 19.82
N TYR A 71 6.01 21.73 19.89
CA TYR A 71 5.04 21.37 20.91
C TYR A 71 5.68 21.19 22.30
N GLN A 72 6.98 20.88 22.36
CA GLN A 72 7.77 20.60 23.58
C GLN A 72 8.90 21.62 23.78
N ASP A 73 8.63 22.91 23.54
CA ASP A 73 9.56 24.04 23.79
C ASP A 73 10.98 23.85 23.20
N GLY A 74 11.05 23.24 22.01
CA GLY A 74 12.28 23.01 21.25
C GLY A 74 13.03 21.73 21.61
N ASN A 75 12.51 20.89 22.51
CA ASN A 75 13.18 19.68 23.00
C ASN A 75 12.39 18.41 22.67
N PHE A 76 13.09 17.27 22.61
CA PHE A 76 12.40 15.98 22.68
C PHE A 76 11.84 15.76 24.09
N ASP A 77 10.82 14.91 24.20
CA ASP A 77 10.22 14.54 25.49
C ASP A 77 11.20 13.66 26.29
N ILE A 78 10.87 13.44 27.56
CA ILE A 78 11.62 12.52 28.41
C ILE A 78 11.64 11.14 27.74
N PRO A 79 12.82 10.48 27.66
CA PRO A 79 12.98 9.22 26.93
C PRO A 79 11.98 8.14 27.32
N ASP A 80 11.65 8.02 28.61
CA ASP A 80 10.68 7.03 29.14
C ASP A 80 9.22 7.29 28.71
N ARG A 81 8.88 8.51 28.27
CA ARG A 81 7.55 8.86 27.74
C ARG A 81 7.48 8.87 26.22
N THR A 82 8.64 8.85 25.56
CA THR A 82 8.72 8.84 24.10
C THR A 82 8.22 7.49 23.57
N PHE A 83 7.62 7.49 22.36
CA PHE A 83 7.17 6.27 21.72
C PHE A 83 8.36 5.34 21.43
N HIS A 84 8.64 4.40 22.33
CA HIS A 84 9.82 3.53 22.27
C HIS A 84 9.48 2.04 22.13
N SER A 85 8.25 1.62 22.46
CA SER A 85 7.84 0.21 22.42
C SER A 85 6.35 0.07 22.21
N MET A 86 5.95 -0.79 21.28
CA MET A 86 4.55 -1.09 21.05
C MET A 86 3.89 -1.80 22.23
N GLN A 87 4.63 -2.67 22.91
CA GLN A 87 4.12 -3.38 24.08
C GLN A 87 3.86 -2.41 25.23
N THR A 88 4.79 -1.48 25.49
CA THR A 88 4.63 -0.46 26.53
C THR A 88 3.44 0.45 26.20
N THR A 89 3.34 0.95 24.97
CA THR A 89 2.23 1.82 24.56
C THR A 89 0.87 1.12 24.66
N TRP A 90 0.75 -0.14 24.22
CA TRP A 90 -0.48 -0.92 24.39
C TRP A 90 -0.86 -1.08 25.86
N ARG A 91 0.10 -1.44 26.72
CA ARG A 91 -0.14 -1.61 28.16
C ARG A 91 -0.59 -0.31 28.82
N LEU A 92 0.07 0.81 28.53
CA LEU A 92 -0.32 2.11 29.05
C LEU A 92 -1.73 2.48 28.62
N ALA A 93 -2.07 2.30 27.33
CA ALA A 93 -3.37 2.66 26.77
C ALA A 93 -4.54 1.80 27.27
N SER A 94 -4.28 0.52 27.59
CA SER A 94 -5.34 -0.46 27.88
C SER A 94 -5.46 -0.88 29.35
N LEU A 95 -4.40 -0.69 30.15
CA LEU A 95 -4.34 -1.21 31.51
C LEU A 95 -3.58 -0.31 32.49
N ASP A 96 -2.32 0.04 32.21
CA ASP A 96 -1.40 0.55 33.23
C ASP A 96 -1.66 2.03 33.57
N SER A 97 -2.20 2.82 32.64
CA SER A 97 -2.53 4.23 32.87
C SER A 97 -4.03 4.44 33.11
N THR A 98 -4.36 5.44 33.93
CA THR A 98 -5.74 5.91 34.13
C THR A 98 -6.06 7.16 33.30
N THR A 99 -5.13 7.63 32.47
CA THR A 99 -5.29 8.85 31.65
C THR A 99 -4.84 8.66 30.19
N ASP A 100 -4.24 7.51 29.87
CA ASP A 100 -3.76 7.21 28.53
C ASP A 100 -4.76 6.30 27.82
N PHE A 101 -5.47 6.82 26.81
CA PHE A 101 -6.50 6.10 26.05
C PHE A 101 -6.27 6.21 24.54
N LYS A 102 -5.01 6.27 24.11
CA LYS A 102 -4.64 6.43 22.71
C LYS A 102 -5.29 5.35 21.83
N GLU A 103 -6.04 5.80 20.82
CA GLU A 103 -6.39 4.96 19.68
C GLU A 103 -5.27 4.98 18.64
N LEU A 104 -5.21 3.94 17.80
CA LEU A 104 -4.22 3.89 16.73
C LEU A 104 -4.54 4.90 15.62
N ILE A 105 -3.50 5.41 14.98
CA ILE A 105 -3.58 6.24 13.77
C ILE A 105 -3.47 5.36 12.51
N PRO A 106 -3.97 5.81 11.34
CA PRO A 106 -3.95 5.02 10.10
C PRO A 106 -2.56 4.50 9.69
N GLU A 107 -1.50 5.24 9.99
CA GLU A 107 -0.11 4.94 9.62
C GLU A 107 0.37 3.57 10.15
N PHE A 108 -0.23 3.07 11.24
CA PHE A 108 0.01 1.72 11.75
C PHE A 108 -0.30 0.59 10.75
N PHE A 109 -1.12 0.89 9.75
CA PHE A 109 -1.59 -0.06 8.75
C PHE A 109 -0.95 0.17 7.37
N PHE A 110 -0.08 1.17 7.21
CA PHE A 110 0.59 1.38 5.91
C PHE A 110 1.98 1.99 5.90
N LEU A 111 2.45 2.59 6.99
CA LEU A 111 3.67 3.40 7.00
C LEU A 111 4.71 2.83 7.98
N PRO A 112 5.55 1.86 7.56
CA PRO A 112 6.56 1.25 8.44
C PRO A 112 7.61 2.24 8.96
N GLU A 113 7.82 3.36 8.26
CA GLU A 113 8.80 4.39 8.61
C GLU A 113 8.51 5.05 9.97
N ILE A 114 7.27 5.01 10.49
CA ILE A 114 6.94 5.57 11.82
C ILE A 114 7.70 4.86 12.95
N PHE A 115 8.13 3.61 12.72
CA PHE A 115 8.86 2.80 13.70
C PHE A 115 10.38 2.95 13.57
N LEU A 116 10.86 3.61 12.52
CA LEU A 116 12.28 3.70 12.20
C LEU A 116 12.84 5.08 12.54
N ASN A 117 13.94 5.11 13.29
CA ASN A 117 14.74 6.31 13.48
C ASN A 117 15.83 6.35 12.40
N SER A 118 15.41 6.57 11.16
CA SER A 118 16.24 6.44 9.97
C SER A 118 16.51 7.76 9.25
N GLU A 119 16.51 8.89 9.97
CA GLU A 119 17.14 10.10 9.44
C GLU A 119 18.61 9.82 9.15
N ALA A 120 18.89 9.48 7.90
CA ALA A 120 20.17 9.68 7.26
C ALA A 120 20.07 11.07 6.63
N ILE A 121 20.87 12.01 7.13
CA ILE A 121 21.11 13.26 6.43
C ILE A 121 21.59 12.88 5.02
N TYR A 122 20.77 13.16 4.00
CA TYR A 122 21.16 13.13 2.59
C TYR A 122 22.15 14.27 2.30
N LEU A 123 23.33 14.25 2.93
CA LEU A 123 24.50 15.00 2.50
C LEU A 123 25.71 14.07 2.60
N CYS A 124 26.12 13.59 1.43
CA CYS A 124 27.42 13.02 1.11
C CYS A 124 27.70 11.57 1.59
N VAL A 125 28.34 10.85 0.67
CA VAL A 125 28.97 9.53 0.72
C VAL A 125 29.58 9.21 2.09
N CYS A 126 28.78 8.62 2.99
CA CYS A 126 29.16 7.72 4.09
C CYS A 126 27.87 7.38 4.87
N VAL A 127 27.52 6.10 4.98
CA VAL A 127 26.42 5.64 5.83
C VAL A 127 26.89 5.75 7.30
N CYS A 128 26.73 6.93 7.89
CA CYS A 128 26.73 7.11 9.34
C CYS A 128 25.27 7.18 9.79
N VAL A 129 24.80 6.19 10.55
CA VAL A 129 23.48 6.19 11.18
C VAL A 129 23.45 7.31 12.23
N ALA A 130 23.02 8.51 11.84
CA ALA A 130 22.79 9.61 12.76
C ALA A 130 21.29 9.89 12.86
N GLY A 131 20.53 8.89 13.33
CA GLY A 131 19.13 9.09 13.71
C GLY A 131 18.98 10.12 14.84
N PHE A 132 17.76 10.61 15.07
CA PHE A 132 17.47 11.59 16.13
C PHE A 132 17.99 11.14 17.49
N ASN A 133 18.61 12.05 18.24
CA ASN A 133 18.99 11.80 19.63
C ASN A 133 17.80 12.04 20.56
N MET A 134 16.99 11.00 20.77
CA MET A 134 15.84 11.00 21.69
C MET A 134 16.22 10.60 23.13
N GLY A 135 17.51 10.60 23.47
CA GLY A 135 18.01 10.35 24.82
C GLY A 135 18.03 8.87 25.25
N VAL A 136 18.23 8.67 26.56
CA VAL A 136 18.39 7.37 27.22
C VAL A 136 17.41 7.28 28.37
N ARG A 137 16.68 6.15 28.43
CA ARG A 137 15.69 5.86 29.46
C ARG A 137 16.35 5.60 30.82
N GLN A 138 15.56 5.66 31.89
CA GLN A 138 16.05 5.39 33.25
C GLN A 138 16.66 4.00 33.42
N ASN A 139 16.22 3.03 32.61
CA ASN A 139 16.77 1.67 32.59
C ASN A 139 18.09 1.54 31.79
N GLY A 140 18.63 2.64 31.27
CA GLY A 140 19.87 2.68 30.50
C GLY A 140 19.70 2.40 29.00
N GLU A 141 18.50 2.08 28.53
CA GLU A 141 18.26 1.82 27.10
C GLU A 141 18.08 3.12 26.31
N ARG A 142 18.77 3.24 25.18
CA ARG A 142 18.63 4.38 24.27
C ARG A 142 17.31 4.33 23.50
N VAL A 143 16.66 5.47 23.34
CA VAL A 143 15.47 5.59 22.47
C VAL A 143 15.92 5.72 21.02
N HIS A 144 15.60 4.71 20.19
CA HIS A 144 15.97 4.66 18.78
C HIS A 144 14.79 4.18 17.91
N HIS A 145 14.91 3.02 17.27
CA HIS A 145 13.78 2.35 16.61
C HIS A 145 12.74 1.97 17.67
N VAL A 146 11.47 1.93 17.27
CA VAL A 146 10.42 1.44 18.15
C VAL A 146 10.62 -0.07 18.34
N GLN A 147 10.60 -0.53 19.59
CA GLN A 147 10.64 -1.95 19.90
C GLN A 147 9.31 -2.59 19.45
N LEU A 148 9.41 -3.51 18.50
CA LEU A 148 8.29 -4.23 17.93
C LEU A 148 8.14 -5.63 18.56
N PRO A 149 6.96 -6.26 18.45
CA PRO A 149 6.77 -7.62 18.91
C PRO A 149 7.75 -8.62 18.27
N PRO A 150 8.23 -9.66 18.99
CA PRO A 150 9.20 -10.62 18.46
C PRO A 150 8.81 -11.29 17.14
N TRP A 151 7.52 -11.51 16.91
CA TRP A 151 7.03 -12.13 15.67
C TRP A 151 7.31 -11.30 14.41
N SER A 152 7.58 -10.00 14.54
CA SER A 152 7.95 -9.16 13.39
C SER A 152 9.42 -9.34 12.99
N GLY A 153 10.25 -9.98 13.82
CA GLY A 153 11.66 -10.23 13.52
C GLY A 153 12.45 -8.94 13.25
N ASP A 154 12.17 -7.90 14.04
CA ASP A 154 12.74 -6.55 13.89
C ASP A 154 12.51 -5.90 12.51
N ASP A 155 11.52 -6.36 11.75
CA ASP A 155 11.09 -5.77 10.49
C ASP A 155 9.78 -4.97 10.65
N PRO A 156 9.84 -3.62 10.62
CA PRO A 156 8.64 -2.77 10.66
C PRO A 156 7.71 -2.95 9.48
N ARG A 157 8.22 -3.32 8.30
CA ARG A 157 7.38 -3.61 7.14
C ARG A 157 6.53 -4.85 7.41
N ARG A 158 7.13 -5.93 7.89
CA ARG A 158 6.39 -7.12 8.32
C ARG A 158 5.37 -6.80 9.41
N PHE A 159 5.72 -5.96 10.39
CA PHE A 159 4.79 -5.51 11.42
C PHE A 159 3.54 -4.84 10.81
N VAL A 160 3.73 -3.88 9.91
CA VAL A 160 2.64 -3.17 9.22
C VAL A 160 1.82 -4.10 8.33
N LEU A 161 2.45 -4.99 7.56
CA LEU A 161 1.75 -5.93 6.68
C LEU A 161 0.87 -6.90 7.48
N VAL A 162 1.35 -7.38 8.63
CA VAL A 162 0.55 -8.18 9.56
C VAL A 162 -0.58 -7.36 10.18
N HIS A 163 -0.32 -6.11 10.61
CA HIS A 163 -1.35 -5.22 11.14
C HIS A 163 -2.47 -4.97 10.13
N ARG A 164 -2.12 -4.74 8.85
CA ARG A 164 -3.11 -4.62 7.77
C ARG A 164 -3.89 -5.93 7.57
N ALA A 165 -3.20 -7.08 7.58
CA ALA A 165 -3.87 -8.38 7.46
C ALA A 165 -4.79 -8.69 8.65
N ALA A 166 -4.45 -8.20 9.84
CA ALA A 166 -5.27 -8.31 11.02
C ALA A 166 -6.53 -7.43 10.93
N LEU A 167 -6.40 -6.20 10.40
CA LEU A 167 -7.53 -5.28 10.15
C LEU A 167 -8.51 -5.85 9.11
N GLU A 168 -7.99 -6.47 8.05
CA GLU A 168 -8.79 -7.12 6.99
C GLU A 168 -9.22 -8.56 7.34
N SER A 169 -8.94 -9.01 8.58
CA SER A 169 -9.30 -10.36 8.99
C SER A 169 -10.81 -10.49 9.18
N PRO A 170 -11.41 -11.67 8.92
CA PRO A 170 -12.83 -11.90 9.16
C PRO A 170 -13.25 -11.50 10.58
N LEU A 171 -12.40 -11.76 11.58
CA LEU A 171 -12.70 -11.44 12.97
C LEU A 171 -12.92 -9.93 13.18
N VAL A 172 -12.09 -9.09 12.57
CA VAL A 172 -12.28 -7.63 12.63
C VAL A 172 -13.46 -7.21 11.76
N THR A 173 -13.59 -7.72 10.53
CA THR A 173 -14.72 -7.41 9.65
C THR A 173 -16.08 -7.64 10.34
N HIS A 174 -16.25 -8.75 11.06
CA HIS A 174 -17.48 -9.06 11.78
C HIS A 174 -17.73 -8.16 13.00
N ASN A 175 -16.70 -7.54 13.59
CA ASN A 175 -16.81 -6.80 14.85
C ASN A 175 -16.56 -5.29 14.73
N LEU A 176 -16.04 -4.81 13.59
CA LEU A 176 -15.62 -3.41 13.41
C LEU A 176 -16.78 -2.42 13.56
N HIS A 177 -17.97 -2.80 13.12
CA HIS A 177 -19.19 -1.99 13.24
C HIS A 177 -19.46 -1.53 14.69
N HIS A 178 -19.10 -2.34 15.70
CA HIS A 178 -19.23 -1.95 17.10
C HIS A 178 -18.27 -0.83 17.52
N TRP A 179 -17.05 -0.82 16.97
CA TRP A 179 -16.11 0.28 17.21
C TRP A 179 -16.59 1.55 16.50
N ILE A 180 -17.15 1.42 15.30
CA ILE A 180 -17.76 2.56 14.59
C ILE A 180 -18.94 3.12 15.41
N ASP A 181 -19.75 2.27 16.04
CA ASP A 181 -20.84 2.72 16.94
C ASP A 181 -20.33 3.55 18.12
N LEU A 182 -19.17 3.21 18.70
CA LEU A 182 -18.54 3.95 19.80
C LEU A 182 -18.00 5.31 19.33
N VAL A 183 -17.34 5.35 18.17
CA VAL A 183 -16.60 6.54 17.71
C VAL A 183 -17.47 7.51 16.91
N PHE A 184 -18.40 7.02 16.09
CA PHE A 184 -19.20 7.83 15.17
C PHE A 184 -20.71 7.61 15.31
N GLY A 185 -21.14 6.59 16.07
CA GLY A 185 -22.51 6.10 16.04
C GLY A 185 -23.33 6.34 17.31
N TYR A 186 -24.34 5.50 17.50
CA TYR A 186 -25.33 5.66 18.56
C TYR A 186 -24.79 5.44 19.99
N LYS A 187 -23.57 4.92 20.14
CA LYS A 187 -22.90 4.77 21.45
C LYS A 187 -21.92 5.91 21.76
N GLN A 188 -21.89 6.96 20.95
CA GLN A 188 -21.04 8.14 21.17
C GLN A 188 -21.59 9.06 22.27
N THR A 189 -22.93 9.17 22.40
CA THR A 189 -23.61 10.08 23.32
C THR A 189 -24.82 9.41 24.00
N GLY A 190 -25.38 10.07 25.02
CA GLY A 190 -26.61 9.64 25.69
C GLY A 190 -26.45 8.39 26.57
N LYS A 191 -27.57 7.74 26.88
CA LYS A 191 -27.62 6.59 27.82
C LYS A 191 -26.78 5.41 27.33
N THR A 192 -26.79 5.14 26.03
CA THR A 192 -26.04 4.06 25.39
C THR A 192 -24.53 4.26 25.49
N ALA A 193 -24.05 5.52 25.45
CA ALA A 193 -22.65 5.84 25.73
C ALA A 193 -22.31 5.61 27.20
N VAL A 194 -23.23 5.92 28.13
CA VAL A 194 -23.02 5.64 29.56
C VAL A 194 -22.89 4.14 29.82
N GLU A 195 -23.82 3.35 29.29
CA GLU A 195 -23.81 1.88 29.39
C GLU A 195 -22.56 1.25 28.76
N ALA A 196 -22.03 1.86 27.70
CA ALA A 196 -20.79 1.42 27.04
C ALA A 196 -19.50 1.93 27.70
N ILE A 197 -19.60 2.72 28.78
CA ILE A 197 -18.48 3.41 29.44
C ILE A 197 -17.72 4.30 28.43
N ASN A 198 -18.43 5.05 27.58
CA ASN A 198 -17.86 5.76 26.42
C ASN A 198 -18.19 7.26 26.43
N VAL A 199 -18.06 7.90 27.59
CA VAL A 199 -18.39 9.34 27.75
C VAL A 199 -17.12 10.13 28.02
N PHE A 200 -16.79 11.05 27.13
CA PHE A 200 -15.64 11.94 27.23
C PHE A 200 -16.03 13.27 27.88
N HIS A 201 -15.03 14.09 28.19
CA HIS A 201 -15.27 15.42 28.74
C HIS A 201 -16.18 16.25 27.80
N PRO A 202 -17.24 16.94 28.30
CA PRO A 202 -18.23 17.63 27.46
C PRO A 202 -17.65 18.58 26.41
N ALA A 203 -16.56 19.27 26.75
CA ALA A 203 -15.87 20.19 25.85
C ALA A 203 -15.26 19.53 24.60
N THR A 204 -15.15 18.19 24.53
CA THR A 204 -14.61 17.50 23.35
C THR A 204 -15.66 17.25 22.27
N TYR A 205 -16.96 17.36 22.59
CA TYR A 205 -18.03 17.03 21.67
C TYR A 205 -18.33 18.14 20.67
N PHE A 206 -18.76 17.74 19.47
CA PHE A 206 -19.20 18.65 18.43
C PHE A 206 -20.38 19.51 18.92
N GLY A 207 -20.35 20.80 18.63
CA GLY A 207 -21.39 21.75 19.03
C GLY A 207 -21.22 22.34 20.44
N TYR A 208 -20.12 22.04 21.15
CA TYR A 208 -19.77 22.74 22.38
C TYR A 208 -19.52 24.23 22.07
N ASP A 209 -20.29 25.11 22.69
CA ASP A 209 -20.16 26.55 22.51
C ASP A 209 -19.03 27.11 23.38
N VAL A 210 -17.92 27.43 22.75
CA VAL A 210 -16.75 28.03 23.42
C VAL A 210 -16.99 29.50 23.78
N GLU A 211 -17.96 30.11 23.12
CA GLU A 211 -18.29 31.52 23.21
C GLU A 211 -19.40 31.78 24.26
N ASP A 212 -20.02 30.74 24.82
CA ASP A 212 -21.02 30.86 25.88
C ASP A 212 -20.37 31.04 27.28
N GLY A 213 -20.84 32.05 28.01
CA GLY A 213 -20.50 32.34 29.42
C GLY A 213 -19.01 32.34 29.80
N GLY A 214 -18.39 33.52 29.98
CA GLY A 214 -17.04 33.64 30.52
C GLY A 214 -16.32 34.92 30.06
N ASP A 215 -15.24 35.29 30.73
CA ASP A 215 -14.35 36.36 30.29
C ASP A 215 -13.43 35.89 29.15
N GLU A 216 -12.76 36.83 28.48
CA GLU A 216 -11.87 36.54 27.34
C GLU A 216 -10.77 35.52 27.69
N ILE A 217 -10.26 35.59 28.92
CA ILE A 217 -9.25 34.67 29.43
C ILE A 217 -9.82 33.25 29.52
N SER A 218 -11.02 33.09 30.06
CA SER A 218 -11.69 31.79 30.13
C SER A 218 -12.01 31.23 28.74
N ARG A 219 -12.43 32.08 27.79
CA ARG A 219 -12.66 31.66 26.39
C ARG A 219 -11.38 31.15 25.74
N GLU A 220 -10.29 31.91 25.83
CA GLU A 220 -8.99 31.51 25.27
C GLU A 220 -8.44 30.26 25.95
N ALA A 221 -8.61 30.12 27.27
CA ALA A 221 -8.26 28.89 27.99
C ALA A 221 -9.07 27.68 27.49
N ARG A 222 -10.38 27.83 27.23
CA ARG A 222 -11.22 26.76 26.66
C ARG A 222 -10.82 26.42 25.23
N LYS A 223 -10.52 27.41 24.38
CA LYS A 223 -10.02 27.17 23.01
C LYS A 223 -8.71 26.40 23.03
N ALA A 224 -7.77 26.80 23.89
CA ALA A 224 -6.49 26.13 24.07
C ALA A 224 -6.68 24.70 24.58
N MET A 225 -7.58 24.49 25.54
CA MET A 225 -7.95 23.17 26.06
C MET A 225 -8.50 22.28 24.94
N ILE A 226 -9.51 22.71 24.18
CA ILE A 226 -10.11 21.92 23.09
C ILE A 226 -9.06 21.54 22.03
N LYS A 227 -8.18 22.47 21.68
CA LYS A 227 -7.11 22.25 20.69
C LYS A 227 -6.09 21.18 21.11
N THR A 228 -5.88 21.00 22.41
CA THR A 228 -4.82 20.13 22.95
C THR A 228 -5.36 18.83 23.57
N TYR A 229 -6.53 18.87 24.21
CA TYR A 229 -7.13 17.73 24.90
C TYR A 229 -7.70 16.69 23.93
N GLY A 230 -8.23 17.14 22.79
CA GLY A 230 -8.80 16.29 21.74
C GLY A 230 -10.24 16.65 21.42
N GLN A 231 -10.69 16.18 20.26
CA GLN A 231 -12.01 16.48 19.72
C GLN A 231 -12.68 15.18 19.27
N THR A 232 -13.87 14.94 19.77
CA THR A 232 -14.72 13.81 19.37
C THR A 232 -15.25 14.07 17.96
N PRO A 233 -15.14 13.10 17.02
CA PRO A 233 -15.71 13.26 15.68
C PRO A 233 -17.21 13.55 15.74
N GLN A 234 -17.73 14.20 14.70
CA GLN A 234 -19.18 14.40 14.58
C GLN A 234 -19.91 13.05 14.56
N GLN A 235 -20.99 12.93 15.34
CA GLN A 235 -21.88 11.77 15.27
C GLN A 235 -22.52 11.68 13.88
N LEU A 236 -22.35 10.55 13.21
CA LEU A 236 -22.82 10.33 11.85
C LEU A 236 -24.20 9.67 11.80
N PHE A 237 -24.56 8.90 12.83
CA PHE A 237 -25.81 8.15 12.88
C PHE A 237 -26.23 7.82 14.31
N THR A 238 -27.54 7.61 14.51
CA THR A 238 -28.17 7.35 15.82
C THR A 238 -28.77 5.95 15.94
N SER A 239 -28.67 5.13 14.89
CA SER A 239 -29.01 3.70 14.88
C SER A 239 -27.74 2.84 14.85
N PRO A 240 -27.80 1.55 15.20
CA PRO A 240 -26.66 0.65 15.05
C PRO A 240 -26.08 0.65 13.64
N HIS A 241 -24.75 0.69 13.52
CA HIS A 241 -24.06 0.55 12.24
C HIS A 241 -24.35 -0.83 11.64
N PRO A 242 -24.65 -0.95 10.34
CA PRO A 242 -24.91 -2.23 9.71
C PRO A 242 -23.70 -3.16 9.79
N LEU A 243 -23.95 -4.45 10.03
CA LEU A 243 -22.92 -5.49 9.92
C LEU A 243 -22.44 -5.59 8.47
N ALA A 244 -21.13 -5.67 8.27
CA ALA A 244 -20.56 -5.99 6.97
C ALA A 244 -21.03 -7.39 6.54
N THR A 245 -21.88 -7.48 5.51
CA THR A 245 -22.34 -8.77 4.98
C THR A 245 -21.23 -9.37 4.12
N THR A 246 -20.42 -10.26 4.66
CA THR A 246 -19.58 -11.13 3.82
C THR A 246 -20.48 -12.15 3.12
N GLY A 247 -20.18 -12.52 1.87
CA GLY A 247 -20.95 -13.52 1.08
C GLY A 247 -21.10 -14.88 1.79
N PRO A 248 -21.79 -15.86 1.17
CA PRO A 248 -22.30 -17.04 1.87
C PRO A 248 -21.19 -17.99 2.31
N THR A 249 -20.66 -17.79 3.52
CA THR A 249 -19.84 -18.78 4.23
C THR A 249 -20.08 -18.69 5.73
N GLN A 250 -20.71 -19.76 6.24
CA GLN A 250 -20.81 -20.23 7.63
C GLN A 250 -21.48 -19.31 8.68
N SER A 251 -22.54 -19.84 9.27
CA SER A 251 -23.32 -19.25 10.36
C SER A 251 -22.43 -18.86 11.57
N PRO A 252 -22.59 -17.65 12.15
CA PRO A 252 -21.73 -17.14 13.22
C PRO A 252 -22.02 -17.70 14.63
N GLN A 253 -22.83 -18.74 14.78
CA GLN A 253 -23.43 -19.12 16.07
C GLN A 253 -22.54 -19.84 17.08
N LYS A 254 -21.22 -19.98 16.88
CA LYS A 254 -20.34 -20.67 17.86
C LYS A 254 -19.17 -19.87 18.43
N ASP A 255 -18.79 -18.75 17.82
CA ASP A 255 -17.66 -17.93 18.30
C ASP A 255 -18.10 -16.66 19.04
N GLU A 256 -19.38 -16.26 18.97
CA GLU A 256 -19.90 -15.06 19.65
C GLU A 256 -19.94 -15.18 21.18
N ASP A 257 -20.32 -16.36 21.71
CA ASP A 257 -20.35 -16.63 23.17
C ASP A 257 -18.94 -16.87 23.77
N ASP A 258 -17.95 -17.14 22.92
CA ASP A 258 -16.59 -17.52 23.35
C ASP A 258 -15.67 -16.29 23.56
N LEU A 259 -16.07 -15.10 23.08
CA LEU A 259 -15.37 -13.84 23.36
C LEU A 259 -15.83 -13.19 24.67
N GLU A 260 -17.09 -13.35 25.06
CA GLU A 260 -17.61 -12.81 26.33
C GLU A 260 -17.16 -13.65 27.55
N SER A 261 -16.89 -14.94 27.36
CA SER A 261 -16.50 -15.87 28.43
C SER A 261 -14.99 -15.92 28.74
N ARG A 262 -14.13 -15.28 27.93
CA ARG A 262 -12.68 -15.25 28.17
C ARG A 262 -12.32 -14.08 29.07
N SER A 263 -12.59 -14.25 30.37
CA SER A 263 -12.04 -13.40 31.42
C SER A 263 -10.51 -13.51 31.39
N PHE A 264 -9.82 -12.51 30.84
CA PHE A 264 -8.39 -12.33 31.11
C PHE A 264 -8.21 -12.27 32.63
N SER A 265 -7.13 -12.87 33.15
CA SER A 265 -6.85 -12.76 34.58
C SER A 265 -6.89 -11.26 34.97
N PRO A 266 -7.56 -10.89 36.09
CA PRO A 266 -7.86 -9.49 36.40
C PRO A 266 -6.63 -8.60 36.64
N ARG A 267 -5.40 -9.14 36.53
CA ARG A 267 -4.15 -8.46 36.89
C ARG A 267 -3.06 -8.47 35.81
N GLN A 268 -3.27 -9.08 34.64
CA GLN A 268 -2.21 -9.14 33.61
C GLN A 268 -2.74 -8.75 32.23
N ALA A 269 -2.01 -7.82 31.58
CA ALA A 269 -2.18 -7.54 30.16
C ALA A 269 -1.94 -8.82 29.34
N PRO A 270 -2.59 -8.99 28.17
CA PRO A 270 -2.35 -10.15 27.32
C PRO A 270 -0.86 -10.22 26.97
N GLU A 271 -0.29 -11.43 27.01
CA GLU A 271 1.08 -11.62 26.54
C GLU A 271 1.19 -11.28 25.05
N VAL A 272 2.34 -10.71 24.67
CA VAL A 272 2.65 -10.46 23.26
C VAL A 272 2.68 -11.81 22.56
N LEU A 273 1.95 -11.94 21.45
CA LEU A 273 1.96 -13.15 20.64
C LEU A 273 3.40 -13.51 20.27
N HIS A 274 3.76 -14.80 20.31
CA HIS A 274 5.09 -15.24 19.89
C HIS A 274 5.20 -15.40 18.36
N GLU A 275 4.07 -15.63 17.70
CA GLU A 275 3.99 -15.83 16.25
C GLU A 275 2.64 -15.38 15.70
N VAL A 276 2.61 -15.20 14.37
CA VAL A 276 1.39 -14.85 13.63
C VAL A 276 0.93 -16.06 12.84
N ARG A 277 -0.31 -16.48 13.03
CA ARG A 277 -0.96 -17.58 12.29
C ARG A 277 -2.15 -17.04 11.50
N GLY A 278 -2.55 -17.76 10.45
CA GLY A 278 -3.73 -17.43 9.66
C GLY A 278 -3.51 -16.41 8.55
N LEU A 279 -2.25 -16.05 8.25
CA LEU A 279 -1.92 -15.32 7.02
C LEU A 279 -2.30 -16.18 5.80
N ARG A 280 -2.91 -15.56 4.80
CA ARG A 280 -3.43 -16.26 3.62
C ARG A 280 -2.68 -15.84 2.38
N TRP A 281 -2.32 -16.80 1.54
CA TRP A 281 -1.88 -16.51 0.18
C TRP A 281 -3.09 -16.14 -0.68
N GLY A 282 -2.87 -15.27 -1.66
CA GLY A 282 -3.93 -14.92 -2.61
C GLY A 282 -4.35 -16.10 -3.48
N THR A 283 -5.53 -15.96 -4.09
CA THR A 283 -6.02 -16.90 -5.08
C THR A 283 -5.48 -16.48 -6.44
N TYR A 284 -4.46 -17.20 -6.92
CA TYR A 284 -3.84 -16.92 -8.22
C TYR A 284 -3.18 -18.16 -8.83
N ALA A 285 -2.92 -18.13 -10.14
CA ALA A 285 -2.22 -19.21 -10.82
C ALA A 285 -0.82 -19.43 -10.21
N GLY A 286 -0.65 -20.54 -9.50
CA GLY A 286 0.62 -20.85 -8.82
C GLY A 286 0.66 -20.48 -7.34
N SER A 287 -0.47 -20.10 -6.72
CA SER A 287 -0.54 -19.89 -5.28
C SER A 287 -0.02 -21.11 -4.50
N PRO A 288 0.80 -20.90 -3.46
CA PRO A 288 1.30 -21.99 -2.62
C PRO A 288 0.21 -22.58 -1.72
N ALA A 289 -0.91 -21.87 -1.50
CA ALA A 289 -2.07 -22.41 -0.79
C ALA A 289 -2.85 -23.44 -1.62
N ASP A 290 -2.64 -23.46 -2.94
CA ASP A 290 -3.39 -24.27 -3.88
C ASP A 290 -2.52 -25.40 -4.46
N GLU A 291 -3.16 -26.37 -5.12
CA GLU A 291 -2.45 -27.37 -5.92
C GLU A 291 -1.64 -26.71 -7.05
N ARG A 292 -0.81 -27.50 -7.74
CA ARG A 292 -0.03 -26.98 -8.87
C ARG A 292 -0.97 -26.49 -9.97
N PRO A 293 -0.71 -25.31 -10.57
CA PRO A 293 -1.55 -24.79 -11.63
C PRO A 293 -1.50 -25.71 -12.86
N ILE A 294 -2.59 -25.72 -13.61
CA ILE A 294 -2.77 -26.55 -14.79
C ILE A 294 -2.25 -25.78 -16.00
N LEU A 295 -1.47 -26.44 -16.85
CA LEU A 295 -1.09 -25.89 -18.16
C LEU A 295 -2.30 -25.99 -19.11
N ALA A 296 -3.13 -24.95 -19.12
CA ALA A 296 -4.41 -24.93 -19.82
C ALA A 296 -4.27 -24.74 -21.34
N LEU A 297 -3.28 -23.96 -21.79
CA LEU A 297 -3.06 -23.68 -23.20
C LEU A 297 -1.57 -23.64 -23.53
N VAL A 298 -1.21 -24.25 -24.66
CA VAL A 298 0.03 -24.01 -25.40
C VAL A 298 -0.34 -23.88 -26.86
N GLN A 299 -0.13 -22.70 -27.45
CA GLN A 299 -0.57 -22.41 -28.81
C GLN A 299 0.47 -21.59 -29.57
N THR A 300 0.86 -22.06 -30.75
CA THR A 300 1.63 -21.25 -31.71
C THR A 300 0.69 -20.26 -32.39
N LEU A 301 1.00 -18.97 -32.28
CA LEU A 301 0.23 -17.90 -32.88
C LEU A 301 0.53 -17.81 -34.38
N LYS A 302 -0.51 -17.51 -35.15
CA LYS A 302 -0.38 -17.28 -36.60
C LYS A 302 0.17 -15.89 -36.92
N THR A 303 -0.10 -14.93 -36.04
CA THR A 303 0.34 -13.55 -36.17
C THR A 303 1.45 -13.29 -35.15
N PRO A 304 2.55 -12.63 -35.54
CA PRO A 304 3.63 -12.29 -34.62
C PRO A 304 3.11 -11.42 -33.48
N ALA A 305 3.31 -11.90 -32.24
CA ALA A 305 3.08 -11.13 -31.03
C ALA A 305 4.18 -11.49 -30.03
N THR A 306 4.62 -10.50 -29.26
CA THR A 306 5.67 -10.65 -28.24
C THR A 306 5.32 -9.94 -26.94
N ARG A 307 4.18 -9.23 -26.88
CA ARG A 307 3.70 -8.53 -25.69
C ARG A 307 2.25 -8.88 -25.35
N LEU A 308 1.99 -8.93 -24.05
CA LEU A 308 0.66 -9.08 -23.47
C LEU A 308 0.26 -7.77 -22.78
N ALA A 309 -1.02 -7.41 -22.87
CA ALA A 309 -1.60 -6.34 -22.06
C ALA A 309 -3.05 -6.68 -21.71
N SER A 310 -3.49 -6.31 -20.50
CA SER A 310 -4.89 -6.49 -20.10
C SER A 310 -5.76 -5.41 -20.72
N LEU A 311 -6.85 -5.79 -21.38
CA LEU A 311 -7.87 -4.86 -21.87
C LEU A 311 -9.05 -4.76 -20.90
N SER A 312 -9.46 -5.89 -20.34
CA SER A 312 -10.56 -6.01 -19.38
C SER A 312 -10.32 -7.22 -18.45
N HIS A 313 -11.27 -7.51 -17.56
CA HIS A 313 -11.18 -8.66 -16.67
C HIS A 313 -11.05 -10.00 -17.40
N THR A 314 -11.60 -10.11 -18.62
CA THR A 314 -11.67 -11.37 -19.37
C THR A 314 -10.90 -11.34 -20.69
N GLU A 315 -10.32 -10.20 -21.06
CA GLU A 315 -9.70 -10.01 -22.38
C GLU A 315 -8.25 -9.51 -22.24
N LEU A 316 -7.34 -10.21 -22.93
CA LEU A 316 -5.95 -9.81 -23.10
C LEU A 316 -5.66 -9.51 -24.57
N LEU A 317 -4.79 -8.52 -24.80
CA LEU A 317 -4.25 -8.20 -26.12
C LEU A 317 -2.97 -8.99 -26.37
N LEU A 318 -2.87 -9.59 -27.55
CA LEU A 318 -1.62 -10.12 -28.11
C LEU A 318 -1.05 -9.05 -29.03
N MET A 319 0.03 -8.41 -28.62
CA MET A 319 0.58 -7.25 -29.28
C MET A 319 1.95 -7.54 -29.93
N PRO A 320 2.21 -7.01 -31.13
CA PRO A 320 3.54 -7.01 -31.72
C PRO A 320 4.55 -6.23 -30.87
N HIS A 321 5.83 -6.37 -31.24
CA HIS A 321 6.90 -5.54 -30.67
C HIS A 321 6.59 -4.04 -30.89
N ALA A 322 7.13 -3.16 -30.04
CA ALA A 322 6.94 -1.71 -30.11
C ALA A 322 5.46 -1.21 -30.09
N THR A 323 4.51 -2.07 -29.71
CA THR A 323 3.08 -1.73 -29.58
C THR A 323 2.69 -1.50 -28.11
N HIS A 324 1.85 -0.50 -27.84
CA HIS A 324 1.42 -0.06 -26.51
C HIS A 324 -0.08 0.23 -26.47
N LEU A 325 -0.73 -0.10 -25.35
CA LEU A 325 -2.15 0.21 -25.10
C LEU A 325 -2.27 1.57 -24.43
N LEU A 326 -3.07 2.47 -25.00
CA LEU A 326 -3.46 3.74 -24.41
C LEU A 326 -4.98 3.77 -24.22
N ASN A 327 -5.42 3.84 -22.97
CA ASN A 327 -6.83 3.97 -22.63
C ASN A 327 -7.14 5.44 -22.35
N ILE A 328 -8.04 6.05 -23.13
CA ILE A 328 -8.46 7.43 -22.95
C ILE A 328 -9.98 7.47 -22.77
N GLY A 329 -10.42 8.17 -21.72
CA GLY A 329 -11.83 8.40 -21.42
C GLY A 329 -12.45 7.42 -20.41
N PRO A 330 -13.71 7.64 -20.02
CA PRO A 330 -14.39 6.87 -18.97
C PRO A 330 -14.87 5.49 -19.44
N THR A 331 -14.84 5.21 -20.74
CA THR A 331 -15.32 3.96 -21.33
C THR A 331 -14.26 2.87 -21.20
N LYS A 332 -14.40 2.03 -20.17
CA LYS A 332 -13.58 0.81 -20.01
C LYS A 332 -13.89 -0.19 -21.14
N GLY A 333 -12.85 -0.69 -21.81
CA GLY A 333 -12.96 -1.75 -22.83
C GLY A 333 -12.53 -1.34 -24.24
N ALA A 334 -12.80 -2.20 -25.23
CA ALA A 334 -12.29 -2.07 -26.61
C ALA A 334 -12.69 -0.77 -27.33
N SER A 335 -13.77 -0.11 -26.92
CA SER A 335 -14.30 1.09 -27.59
C SER A 335 -13.50 2.36 -27.32
N GLY A 336 -12.83 2.46 -26.16
CA GLY A 336 -11.99 3.61 -25.76
C GLY A 336 -10.48 3.33 -25.84
N ALA A 337 -10.10 2.17 -26.37
CA ALA A 337 -8.72 1.70 -26.44
C ALA A 337 -8.05 2.14 -27.74
N TYR A 338 -6.89 2.79 -27.60
CA TYR A 338 -5.98 3.13 -28.69
C TYR A 338 -4.73 2.27 -28.63
N ILE A 339 -4.21 1.95 -29.81
CA ILE A 339 -2.96 1.24 -29.99
C ILE A 339 -1.93 2.23 -30.51
N LEU A 340 -0.83 2.36 -29.79
CA LEU A 340 0.32 3.15 -30.20
C LEU A 340 1.41 2.22 -30.71
N THR A 341 2.09 2.65 -31.76
CA THR A 341 3.27 1.97 -32.30
C THR A 341 4.44 2.94 -32.36
N SER A 342 5.57 2.52 -31.83
CA SER A 342 6.81 3.30 -31.73
C SER A 342 7.95 2.61 -32.50
N HIS A 343 9.17 3.14 -32.39
CA HIS A 343 10.38 2.61 -33.05
C HIS A 343 10.34 2.58 -34.59
N HIS A 344 9.50 3.42 -35.20
CA HIS A 344 9.53 3.66 -36.64
C HIS A 344 10.80 4.41 -37.04
N GLN A 345 11.31 4.12 -38.25
CA GLN A 345 12.56 4.73 -38.74
C GLN A 345 12.50 6.25 -38.89
N ASP A 346 11.30 6.80 -39.04
CA ASP A 346 11.05 8.23 -39.19
C ASP A 346 10.87 8.98 -37.86
N GLY A 347 10.98 8.29 -36.72
CA GLY A 347 10.82 8.90 -35.39
C GLY A 347 9.37 9.30 -35.05
N ILE A 348 8.39 8.88 -35.86
CA ILE A 348 6.98 9.21 -35.63
C ILE A 348 6.30 8.07 -34.87
N ILE A 349 5.78 8.37 -33.68
CA ILE A 349 4.86 7.50 -32.96
C ILE A 349 3.48 7.64 -33.59
N ARG A 350 2.89 6.51 -33.96
CA ARG A 350 1.58 6.44 -34.61
C ARG A 350 0.54 5.86 -33.67
N CYS A 351 -0.70 6.30 -33.79
CA CYS A 351 -1.84 5.76 -33.05
C CYS A 351 -2.99 5.34 -33.97
N ARG A 352 -3.79 4.39 -33.51
CA ARG A 352 -5.11 4.05 -34.09
C ARG A 352 -6.03 3.56 -32.99
N ARG A 353 -7.34 3.57 -33.20
CA ARG A 353 -8.22 2.82 -32.30
C ARG A 353 -8.01 1.33 -32.50
N LEU A 354 -8.27 0.55 -31.46
CA LEU A 354 -8.17 -0.90 -31.52
C LEU A 354 -9.04 -1.50 -32.65
N LYS A 355 -10.21 -0.90 -32.90
CA LYS A 355 -11.17 -1.30 -33.95
C LYS A 355 -10.78 -0.83 -35.37
N ASP A 356 -9.89 0.16 -35.48
CA ASP A 356 -9.53 0.77 -36.76
C ASP A 356 -8.27 0.10 -37.32
N ASN A 357 -8.18 0.01 -38.64
CA ASN A 357 -7.03 -0.63 -39.32
C ASN A 357 -5.94 0.37 -39.72
N THR A 358 -6.25 1.66 -39.78
CA THR A 358 -5.32 2.67 -40.34
C THR A 358 -4.64 3.47 -39.22
N PRO A 359 -3.31 3.35 -39.06
CA PRO A 359 -2.53 4.15 -38.12
C PRO A 359 -2.34 5.59 -38.62
N GLN A 360 -2.45 6.54 -37.70
CA GLN A 360 -2.24 7.97 -37.93
C GLN A 360 -1.02 8.47 -37.14
N PRO A 361 -0.25 9.45 -37.65
CA PRO A 361 0.84 10.06 -36.90
C PRO A 361 0.29 10.79 -35.67
N LEU A 362 0.92 10.60 -34.51
CA LEU A 362 0.50 11.23 -33.25
C LEU A 362 1.59 12.14 -32.67
N ILE A 363 2.81 11.61 -32.49
CA ILE A 363 3.93 12.34 -31.89
C ILE A 363 5.14 12.24 -32.80
N SER A 364 5.75 13.37 -33.11
CA SER A 364 7.05 13.45 -33.78
C SER A 364 8.15 13.67 -32.74
N VAL A 365 9.05 12.69 -32.60
CA VAL A 365 10.20 12.76 -31.70
C VAL A 365 11.30 13.60 -32.36
N PRO A 366 12.11 14.38 -31.61
CA PRO A 366 13.18 15.18 -32.19
C PRO A 366 14.12 14.33 -33.09
N PRO A 367 14.55 14.84 -34.26
CA PRO A 367 15.23 14.04 -35.28
C PRO A 367 16.62 13.51 -34.88
N ASN A 368 17.24 14.10 -33.85
CA ASN A 368 18.53 13.65 -33.31
C ASN A 368 18.39 12.68 -32.13
N GLU A 369 17.17 12.22 -31.85
CA GLU A 369 16.86 11.34 -30.73
C GLU A 369 16.30 10.01 -31.23
N GLN A 370 16.64 8.93 -30.52
CA GLN A 370 16.11 7.60 -30.78
C GLN A 370 15.21 7.17 -29.62
N VAL A 371 13.98 6.74 -29.96
CA VAL A 371 13.07 6.13 -28.99
C VAL A 371 13.64 4.79 -28.54
N THR A 372 13.85 4.63 -27.24
CA THR A 372 14.31 3.38 -26.62
C THR A 372 13.23 2.68 -25.83
N TRP A 373 12.27 3.44 -25.28
CA TRP A 373 11.11 2.88 -24.60
C TRP A 373 9.89 3.80 -24.72
N CYS A 374 8.70 3.21 -24.64
CA CYS A 374 7.45 3.95 -24.57
C CYS A 374 6.53 3.29 -23.55
N VAL A 375 5.79 4.09 -22.78
CA VAL A 375 4.76 3.59 -21.88
C VAL A 375 3.61 4.59 -21.84
N CYS A 376 2.39 4.09 -21.68
CA CYS A 376 1.18 4.90 -21.66
C CYS A 376 0.51 4.77 -20.29
N GLY A 377 0.01 5.89 -19.79
CA GLY A 377 -0.82 5.97 -18.57
C GLY A 377 -2.08 6.79 -18.85
N ALA A 378 -2.85 7.10 -17.81
CA ALA A 378 -4.08 7.88 -17.94
C ALA A 378 -3.83 9.23 -18.64
N ASN A 379 -4.21 9.31 -19.92
CA ASN A 379 -4.03 10.49 -20.80
C ASN A 379 -2.57 10.95 -20.99
N GLN A 380 -1.59 10.06 -20.78
CA GLN A 380 -0.16 10.41 -20.86
C GLN A 380 0.60 9.40 -21.73
N VAL A 381 1.49 9.89 -22.58
CA VAL A 381 2.46 9.09 -23.34
C VAL A 381 3.87 9.50 -22.93
N TRP A 382 4.60 8.55 -22.34
CA TRP A 382 5.96 8.73 -21.85
C TRP A 382 6.92 8.05 -22.81
N ILE A 383 7.92 8.80 -23.28
CA ILE A 383 8.90 8.34 -24.27
C ILE A 383 10.29 8.47 -23.67
N GLY A 384 10.96 7.32 -23.51
CA GLY A 384 12.36 7.24 -23.11
C GLY A 384 13.26 7.29 -24.34
N LEU A 385 14.35 8.05 -24.22
CA LEU A 385 15.26 8.32 -25.32
C LEU A 385 16.67 7.76 -25.09
N ALA A 386 17.42 7.59 -26.18
CA ALA A 386 18.80 7.14 -26.16
C ALA A 386 19.74 8.14 -25.46
N SER A 387 19.41 9.43 -25.41
CA SER A 387 20.15 10.43 -24.63
C SER A 387 19.97 10.29 -23.12
N GLY A 388 19.03 9.46 -22.65
CA GLY A 388 18.66 9.36 -21.23
C GLY A 388 17.57 10.35 -20.80
N GLN A 389 17.08 11.18 -21.73
CA GLN A 389 15.92 12.04 -21.51
C GLN A 389 14.60 11.27 -21.59
N ILE A 390 13.58 11.79 -20.91
CA ILE A 390 12.21 11.33 -21.01
C ILE A 390 11.33 12.51 -21.47
N LEU A 391 10.50 12.28 -22.48
CA LEU A 391 9.48 13.22 -22.95
C LEU A 391 8.10 12.72 -22.54
N VAL A 392 7.32 13.60 -21.92
CA VAL A 392 5.94 13.30 -21.53
C VAL A 392 4.98 14.19 -22.31
N TYR A 393 4.05 13.54 -23.00
CA TYR A 393 2.99 14.18 -23.78
C TYR A 393 1.64 13.93 -23.12
N LEU A 394 0.88 14.99 -22.87
CA LEU A 394 -0.52 14.89 -22.48
C LEU A 394 -1.38 14.68 -23.72
N VAL A 395 -2.22 13.64 -23.70
CA VAL A 395 -3.04 13.21 -24.82
C VAL A 395 -4.50 13.17 -24.42
N VAL A 396 -5.35 13.87 -25.16
CA VAL A 396 -6.79 13.93 -24.91
C VAL A 396 -7.56 13.50 -26.15
N ALA A 397 -8.71 12.85 -25.97
CA ALA A 397 -9.62 12.57 -27.08
C ALA A 397 -10.43 13.84 -27.40
N SER A 398 -10.40 14.27 -28.66
CA SER A 398 -11.21 15.36 -29.18
C SER A 398 -12.70 15.03 -29.05
N HIS A 399 -13.49 16.01 -28.60
CA HIS A 399 -14.96 15.91 -28.60
C HIS A 399 -15.55 15.78 -30.01
N VAL A 400 -14.80 16.21 -31.03
CA VAL A 400 -15.18 16.13 -32.44
C VAL A 400 -14.35 15.03 -33.09
N GLY A 401 -15.01 13.93 -33.46
CA GLY A 401 -14.38 12.82 -34.21
C GLY A 401 -13.60 11.80 -33.37
N GLU A 402 -13.44 11.99 -32.06
CA GLU A 402 -12.63 11.15 -31.15
C GLU A 402 -11.18 10.90 -31.66
N GLU A 403 -10.60 11.89 -32.36
CA GLU A 403 -9.16 11.89 -32.68
C GLU A 403 -8.35 12.27 -31.44
N LEU A 404 -7.11 11.79 -31.33
CA LEU A 404 -6.23 12.12 -30.23
C LEU A 404 -5.51 13.44 -30.49
N VAL A 405 -5.61 14.37 -29.55
CA VAL A 405 -4.91 15.66 -29.57
C VAL A 405 -3.80 15.62 -28.54
N VAL A 406 -2.61 16.02 -28.97
CA VAL A 406 -1.40 16.07 -28.15
C VAL A 406 -1.14 17.51 -27.69
N SER A 407 -0.90 17.71 -26.40
CA SER A 407 -0.52 19.01 -25.85
C SER A 407 0.97 19.27 -26.10
N LEU A 408 1.31 20.48 -26.56
CA LEU A 408 2.67 20.91 -26.85
C LEU A 408 3.04 22.20 -26.10
N PRO A 409 4.31 22.40 -25.72
CA PRO A 409 5.44 21.46 -25.85
C PRO A 409 5.32 20.28 -24.86
N PRO A 410 6.03 19.15 -25.09
CA PRO A 410 6.11 18.08 -24.10
C PRO A 410 6.81 18.54 -22.83
N THR A 411 6.53 17.87 -21.72
CA THR A 411 7.34 18.00 -20.51
C THR A 411 8.61 17.18 -20.65
N LEU A 412 9.76 17.84 -20.54
CA LEU A 412 11.08 17.20 -20.56
C LEU A 412 11.51 16.83 -19.14
N LEU A 413 11.80 15.55 -18.93
CA LEU A 413 12.30 15.01 -17.67
C LEU A 413 13.73 14.49 -17.87
N PRO A 414 14.76 15.23 -17.40
CA PRO A 414 16.14 14.77 -17.45
C PRO A 414 16.35 13.68 -16.40
N ALA A 415 16.43 12.43 -16.85
CA ALA A 415 16.31 11.26 -15.98
C ALA A 415 17.64 10.52 -15.81
N HIS A 416 18.30 10.20 -16.92
CA HIS A 416 19.42 9.28 -16.98
C HIS A 416 20.61 9.89 -17.71
N THR A 417 21.82 9.43 -17.38
CA THR A 417 23.06 9.82 -18.08
C THR A 417 23.39 8.92 -19.27
N ALA A 418 22.56 7.90 -19.50
CA ALA A 418 22.66 6.91 -20.55
C ALA A 418 21.25 6.51 -21.02
N PRO A 419 21.10 5.73 -22.12
CA PRO A 419 19.79 5.38 -22.66
C PRO A 419 18.78 4.89 -21.63
N VAL A 420 17.55 5.39 -21.70
CA VAL A 420 16.43 4.84 -20.93
C VAL A 420 16.15 3.43 -21.46
N THR A 421 16.12 2.45 -20.58
CA THR A 421 15.96 1.04 -20.94
C THR A 421 14.53 0.57 -20.73
N HIS A 422 13.91 0.93 -19.61
CA HIS A 422 12.59 0.49 -19.21
C HIS A 422 11.85 1.62 -18.50
N MET A 423 10.54 1.67 -18.66
CA MET A 423 9.65 2.48 -17.81
C MET A 423 8.40 1.68 -17.48
N TYR A 424 7.90 1.88 -16.26
CA TYR A 424 6.64 1.33 -15.79
C TYR A 424 5.81 2.45 -15.17
N LEU A 425 4.56 2.60 -15.62
CA LEU A 425 3.59 3.57 -15.10
C LEU A 425 2.53 2.84 -14.29
N SER A 426 2.20 3.36 -13.10
CA SER A 426 1.00 2.97 -12.37
C SER A 426 0.08 4.15 -12.19
N ASP A 427 -1.13 4.00 -12.73
CA ASP A 427 -2.22 4.93 -12.51
C ASP A 427 -2.79 4.79 -11.08
N ALA A 428 -2.62 3.64 -10.42
CA ALA A 428 -3.10 3.42 -9.05
C ALA A 428 -2.32 4.26 -8.03
N PHE A 429 -1.00 4.39 -8.22
CA PHE A 429 -0.11 5.15 -7.33
C PHE A 429 0.28 6.52 -7.89
N ASN A 430 -0.08 6.83 -9.13
CA ASN A 430 0.38 8.02 -9.86
C ASN A 430 1.90 8.18 -9.85
N ILE A 431 2.60 7.05 -10.08
CA ILE A 431 4.05 6.97 -10.09
C ILE A 431 4.52 6.34 -11.41
N CYS A 432 5.60 6.92 -11.96
CA CYS A 432 6.40 6.30 -13.01
C CYS A 432 7.74 5.87 -12.42
N ILE A 433 8.23 4.69 -12.81
CA ILE A 433 9.60 4.26 -12.54
C ILE A 433 10.31 4.14 -13.88
N SER A 434 11.42 4.85 -14.06
CA SER A 434 12.30 4.70 -15.22
C SER A 434 13.61 4.04 -14.82
N GLY A 435 14.13 3.15 -15.67
CA GLY A 435 15.40 2.48 -15.52
C GLY A 435 16.32 2.83 -16.68
N GLY A 436 17.62 3.00 -16.43
CA GLY A 436 18.61 3.38 -17.44
C GLY A 436 19.77 2.41 -17.58
N LYS A 437 20.54 2.58 -18.66
CA LYS A 437 21.85 1.92 -18.83
C LYS A 437 22.91 2.40 -17.86
N ASP A 438 22.67 3.53 -17.22
CA ASP A 438 23.47 4.07 -16.12
C ASP A 438 23.31 3.27 -14.81
N GLY A 439 22.40 2.30 -14.79
CA GLY A 439 22.09 1.48 -13.63
C GLY A 439 21.30 2.20 -12.55
N MET A 440 20.66 3.32 -12.91
CA MET A 440 19.77 4.08 -12.05
C MET A 440 18.32 3.71 -12.32
N CYS A 441 17.53 3.67 -11.26
CA CYS A 441 16.07 3.77 -11.30
C CYS A 441 15.68 5.17 -10.81
N VAL A 442 14.73 5.84 -11.48
CA VAL A 442 14.20 7.14 -11.07
C VAL A 442 12.70 7.06 -10.91
N LEU A 443 12.19 7.54 -9.77
CA LEU A 443 10.77 7.62 -9.45
C LEU A 443 10.26 9.02 -9.77
N TRP A 444 9.08 9.09 -10.39
CA TRP A 444 8.43 10.31 -10.83
C TRP A 444 6.99 10.37 -10.34
N ASP A 445 6.54 11.56 -9.96
CA ASP A 445 5.13 11.86 -9.73
C ASP A 445 4.48 12.14 -11.09
N THR A 446 3.47 11.35 -11.47
CA THR A 446 2.80 11.47 -12.78
C THR A 446 1.73 12.58 -12.81
N ASN A 447 1.27 13.06 -11.65
CA ASN A 447 0.35 14.19 -11.56
C ASN A 447 1.09 15.51 -11.74
N ARG A 448 2.27 15.64 -11.11
CA ARG A 448 3.10 16.86 -11.16
C ARG A 448 4.17 16.83 -12.24
N LEU A 449 4.41 15.67 -12.85
CA LEU A 449 5.51 15.42 -13.77
C LEU A 449 6.84 15.87 -13.17
N SER A 450 7.11 15.43 -11.94
CA SER A 450 8.26 15.87 -11.16
C SER A 450 9.06 14.70 -10.60
N TYR A 451 10.36 14.91 -10.46
CA TYR A 451 11.27 13.98 -9.79
C TYR A 451 10.86 13.74 -8.33
N ILE A 452 10.84 12.47 -7.92
CA ILE A 452 10.69 12.07 -6.52
C ILE A 452 12.06 11.67 -5.97
N ARG A 453 12.69 10.66 -6.56
CA ARG A 453 13.99 10.15 -6.11
C ARG A 453 14.71 9.27 -7.14
N SER A 454 16.02 9.12 -7.00
CA SER A 454 16.86 8.19 -7.74
C SER A 454 17.47 7.11 -6.83
N ILE A 455 17.66 5.92 -7.40
CA ILE A 455 18.12 4.72 -6.69
C ILE A 455 19.07 3.97 -7.62
N GLY A 456 20.28 3.67 -7.16
CA GLY A 456 21.28 2.94 -7.93
C GLY A 456 22.20 2.13 -7.05
N TRP A 457 22.70 0.99 -7.55
CA TRP A 457 23.40 0.00 -6.71
C TRP A 457 24.72 -0.50 -7.29
N SER A 458 24.92 -0.43 -8.61
CA SER A 458 26.03 -1.18 -9.23
C SER A 458 26.53 -0.65 -10.58
N GLY A 459 25.95 0.44 -11.11
CA GLY A 459 26.28 0.92 -12.45
C GLY A 459 25.95 -0.07 -13.59
N VAL A 460 25.27 -1.18 -13.27
CA VAL A 460 24.79 -2.18 -14.22
C VAL A 460 23.39 -1.79 -14.68
N GLU A 461 23.13 -1.91 -15.99
CA GLU A 461 21.86 -1.51 -16.57
C GLU A 461 20.63 -2.17 -15.93
N VAL A 462 19.54 -1.43 -15.89
CA VAL A 462 18.23 -1.93 -15.46
C VAL A 462 17.58 -2.64 -16.65
N SER A 463 17.54 -3.96 -16.61
CA SER A 463 17.03 -4.76 -17.73
C SER A 463 15.53 -4.99 -17.72
N LEU A 464 14.84 -4.87 -16.58
CA LEU A 464 13.38 -4.97 -16.49
C LEU A 464 12.85 -4.23 -15.25
N LEU A 465 11.58 -3.79 -15.32
CA LEU A 465 10.83 -3.16 -14.23
C LEU A 465 9.38 -3.69 -14.19
N ALA A 466 8.81 -3.82 -13.00
CA ALA A 466 7.37 -3.98 -12.80
C ALA A 466 6.97 -3.48 -11.42
N MET A 467 5.68 -3.18 -11.24
CA MET A 467 5.13 -2.72 -9.97
C MET A 467 3.84 -3.44 -9.64
N SER A 468 3.57 -3.58 -8.35
CA SER A 468 2.29 -4.00 -7.82
C SER A 468 1.30 -2.85 -7.89
N GLU A 469 0.20 -3.04 -8.65
CA GLU A 469 -0.93 -2.07 -8.68
C GLU A 469 -1.76 -2.07 -7.38
N THR A 470 -1.39 -2.88 -6.39
CA THR A 470 -2.06 -2.91 -5.07
C THR A 470 -1.20 -2.35 -3.96
N LEU A 471 0.11 -2.65 -3.93
CA LEU A 471 1.07 -2.24 -2.89
C LEU A 471 1.97 -1.07 -3.27
N GLY A 472 2.13 -0.80 -4.56
CA GLY A 472 3.12 0.15 -5.05
C GLY A 472 4.56 -0.36 -4.86
N ASP A 473 4.75 -1.53 -4.26
CA ASP A 473 6.04 -2.22 -4.28
C ASP A 473 6.43 -2.54 -5.71
N TRP A 474 7.69 -2.32 -6.03
CA TRP A 474 8.19 -2.50 -7.39
C TRP A 474 9.48 -3.29 -7.40
N ALA A 475 9.71 -3.96 -8.52
CA ALA A 475 10.86 -4.81 -8.72
C ALA A 475 11.70 -4.33 -9.90
N SER A 476 13.01 -4.46 -9.76
CA SER A 476 13.97 -4.28 -10.85
C SER A 476 14.82 -5.52 -11.06
N ILE A 477 15.18 -5.76 -12.32
CA ILE A 477 16.12 -6.80 -12.72
C ILE A 477 17.36 -6.13 -13.28
N THR A 478 18.53 -6.50 -12.76
CA THR A 478 19.82 -6.17 -13.37
C THR A 478 20.53 -7.45 -13.83
N PRO A 479 21.13 -7.49 -15.03
CA PRO A 479 21.91 -8.65 -15.46
C PRO A 479 23.09 -8.92 -14.50
N LEU A 480 23.42 -10.20 -14.29
CA LEU A 480 24.61 -10.62 -13.56
C LEU A 480 25.43 -11.53 -14.48
N GLY A 481 26.26 -10.90 -15.32
CA GLY A 481 26.90 -11.58 -16.44
C GLY A 481 25.87 -12.12 -17.45
N SER A 482 26.23 -13.17 -18.18
CA SER A 482 25.37 -13.81 -19.18
C SER A 482 24.49 -14.93 -18.62
N MET A 483 24.70 -15.34 -17.37
CA MET A 483 24.12 -16.58 -16.82
C MET A 483 23.08 -16.34 -15.73
N ALA A 484 22.94 -15.12 -15.21
CA ALA A 484 22.07 -14.85 -14.07
C ALA A 484 21.53 -13.41 -14.12
N SER A 485 20.61 -13.11 -13.22
CA SER A 485 20.17 -11.74 -12.93
C SER A 485 20.06 -11.53 -11.43
N VAL A 486 19.98 -10.27 -11.02
CA VAL A 486 19.63 -9.90 -9.66
C VAL A 486 18.24 -9.28 -9.67
N LEU A 487 17.30 -9.94 -9.01
CA LEU A 487 15.97 -9.41 -8.70
C LEU A 487 16.08 -8.59 -7.41
N ARG A 488 15.60 -7.35 -7.44
CA ARG A 488 15.47 -6.50 -6.24
C ARG A 488 14.04 -6.07 -6.10
N LEU A 489 13.53 -6.12 -4.87
CA LEU A 489 12.20 -5.64 -4.51
C LEU A 489 12.33 -4.40 -3.65
N TYR A 490 11.50 -3.40 -3.92
CA TYR A 490 11.48 -2.14 -3.22
C TYR A 490 10.06 -1.80 -2.77
N THR A 491 9.97 -0.98 -1.73
CA THR A 491 8.73 -0.30 -1.35
C THR A 491 8.35 0.76 -2.37
N VAL A 492 7.12 1.26 -2.32
CA VAL A 492 6.68 2.42 -3.14
C VAL A 492 7.58 3.65 -2.96
N ASN A 493 8.15 3.83 -1.76
CA ASN A 493 9.11 4.89 -1.44
C ASN A 493 10.55 4.56 -1.91
N GLY A 494 10.76 3.39 -2.51
CA GLY A 494 12.02 2.91 -3.05
C GLY A 494 13.04 2.45 -2.00
N ALA A 495 12.59 2.13 -0.78
CA ALA A 495 13.45 1.43 0.17
C ALA A 495 13.61 -0.02 -0.27
N LEU A 496 14.83 -0.55 -0.25
CA LEU A 496 15.08 -1.94 -0.60
C LEU A 496 14.42 -2.86 0.45
N VAL A 497 13.56 -3.76 -0.02
CA VAL A 497 12.97 -4.83 0.80
C VAL A 497 13.95 -5.99 0.87
N ASP A 498 14.33 -6.55 -0.29
CA ASP A 498 15.33 -7.62 -0.38
C ASP A 498 15.89 -7.74 -1.82
N SER A 499 16.90 -8.59 -2.00
CA SER A 499 17.49 -8.95 -3.29
C SER A 499 17.79 -10.45 -3.41
N ALA A 500 17.58 -11.01 -4.59
CA ALA A 500 17.83 -12.41 -4.88
C ALA A 500 18.56 -12.60 -6.22
N VAL A 501 19.55 -13.50 -6.25
CA VAL A 501 20.20 -13.91 -7.50
C VAL A 501 19.38 -15.02 -8.15
N THR A 502 19.04 -14.85 -9.43
CA THR A 502 18.31 -15.83 -10.22
C THR A 502 19.27 -16.84 -10.86
N PRO A 503 18.86 -18.10 -11.04
CA PRO A 503 19.71 -19.17 -11.58
C PRO A 503 19.92 -19.07 -13.10
N ALA A 504 19.12 -18.25 -13.77
CA ALA A 504 19.17 -17.96 -15.19
C ALA A 504 18.78 -16.49 -15.42
N PRO A 505 19.12 -15.89 -16.58
CA PRO A 505 18.71 -14.53 -16.91
C PRO A 505 17.19 -14.40 -16.93
N VAL A 506 16.65 -13.35 -16.30
CA VAL A 506 15.21 -13.07 -16.28
C VAL A 506 14.82 -12.34 -17.57
N THR A 507 13.75 -12.81 -18.22
CA THR A 507 13.30 -12.29 -19.53
C THR A 507 11.96 -11.56 -19.48
N ALA A 508 11.13 -11.84 -18.47
CA ALA A 508 9.92 -11.08 -18.18
C ALA A 508 9.51 -11.25 -16.71
N LEU A 509 8.77 -10.28 -16.18
CA LEU A 509 8.23 -10.30 -14.82
C LEU A 509 6.79 -9.77 -14.77
N ALA A 510 6.02 -10.25 -13.79
CA ALA A 510 4.66 -9.78 -13.51
C ALA A 510 4.33 -9.90 -12.02
N PHE A 511 3.54 -8.97 -11.49
CA PHE A 511 2.97 -9.06 -10.14
C PHE A 511 1.57 -9.65 -10.18
N THR A 512 1.19 -10.38 -9.13
CA THR A 512 -0.23 -10.58 -8.82
C THR A 512 -0.82 -9.34 -8.15
N SER A 513 -2.13 -9.15 -8.29
CA SER A 513 -2.85 -7.95 -7.86
C SER A 513 -4.00 -8.26 -6.86
N SER A 514 -3.84 -9.28 -6.01
CA SER A 514 -4.85 -9.54 -4.97
C SER A 514 -4.92 -8.35 -4.00
N PRO A 515 -6.11 -7.98 -3.49
CA PRO A 515 -6.25 -6.85 -2.57
C PRO A 515 -5.34 -6.97 -1.34
N GLU A 516 -4.73 -5.86 -0.96
CA GLU A 516 -3.82 -5.81 0.17
C GLU A 516 -4.50 -6.19 1.49
N GLY A 517 -3.72 -6.67 2.47
CA GLY A 517 -4.24 -7.12 3.76
C GLY A 517 -5.02 -8.43 3.70
N THR A 518 -5.73 -8.71 2.60
CA THR A 518 -6.52 -9.95 2.47
C THR A 518 -5.68 -11.16 2.06
N ALA A 519 -4.56 -10.91 1.36
CA ALA A 519 -3.77 -11.93 0.68
C ALA A 519 -2.30 -11.55 0.53
N ILE A 520 -1.41 -12.55 0.56
CA ILE A 520 0.00 -12.42 0.18
C ILE A 520 0.14 -12.63 -1.33
N ASN A 521 0.70 -11.63 -2.01
CA ASN A 521 0.98 -11.60 -3.46
C ASN A 521 2.37 -12.17 -3.81
N VAL A 522 2.58 -12.44 -5.10
CA VAL A 522 3.87 -12.89 -5.65
C VAL A 522 4.33 -12.06 -6.84
N ILE A 523 5.64 -12.09 -7.06
CA ILE A 523 6.29 -11.72 -8.32
C ILE A 523 6.53 -13.00 -9.10
N ALA A 524 6.06 -13.08 -10.33
CA ALA A 524 6.42 -14.12 -11.27
C ALA A 524 7.58 -13.63 -12.15
N THR A 525 8.69 -14.37 -12.21
CA THR A 525 9.80 -14.12 -13.12
C THR A 525 9.95 -15.29 -14.07
N SER A 526 9.88 -15.03 -15.37
CA SER A 526 10.27 -15.99 -16.40
C SER A 526 11.76 -15.88 -16.71
N MET A 527 12.40 -17.01 -16.96
CA MET A 527 13.84 -17.09 -17.17
C MET A 527 14.17 -17.64 -18.56
N ALA A 528 15.42 -17.46 -18.99
CA ALA A 528 15.90 -17.88 -20.30
C ALA A 528 15.86 -19.41 -20.52
N ASP A 529 15.74 -20.21 -19.45
CA ASP A 529 15.56 -21.66 -19.51
C ASP A 529 14.08 -22.10 -19.67
N GLY A 530 13.15 -21.13 -19.77
CA GLY A 530 11.71 -21.34 -19.88
C GLY A 530 11.00 -21.63 -18.55
N VAL A 531 11.71 -21.61 -17.42
CA VAL A 531 11.11 -21.80 -16.09
C VAL A 531 10.57 -20.47 -15.57
N ILE A 532 9.36 -20.51 -15.01
CA ILE A 532 8.80 -19.38 -14.24
C ILE A 532 9.00 -19.68 -12.76
N ARG A 533 9.54 -18.71 -12.02
CA ARG A 533 9.67 -18.76 -10.57
C ARG A 533 8.82 -17.68 -9.91
N LEU A 534 8.14 -18.06 -8.84
CA LEU A 534 7.30 -17.18 -8.02
C LEU A 534 8.04 -16.80 -6.74
N TRP A 535 7.97 -15.53 -6.38
CA TRP A 535 8.66 -14.95 -5.22
C TRP A 535 7.66 -14.19 -4.36
N SER A 536 7.75 -14.33 -3.05
CA SER A 536 6.92 -13.60 -2.09
C SER A 536 7.17 -12.08 -2.18
N VAL A 537 6.13 -11.26 -2.22
CA VAL A 537 6.26 -9.79 -2.19
C VAL A 537 6.57 -9.27 -0.77
N TRP A 538 6.49 -10.12 0.25
CA TRP A 538 6.81 -9.70 1.62
C TRP A 538 8.32 -9.70 1.87
N ASP A 539 9.02 -10.72 1.40
CA ASP A 539 10.40 -11.04 1.78
C ASP A 539 11.24 -11.65 0.65
N LEU A 540 10.75 -11.59 -0.60
CA LEU A 540 11.43 -12.10 -1.80
C LEU A 540 11.85 -13.57 -1.74
N ARG A 541 11.31 -14.36 -0.80
CA ARG A 541 11.58 -15.80 -0.75
C ARG A 541 10.95 -16.52 -1.93
N ALA A 542 11.67 -17.50 -2.48
CA ALA A 542 11.14 -18.35 -3.54
C ALA A 542 9.97 -19.20 -3.03
N VAL A 543 8.85 -19.14 -3.73
CA VAL A 543 7.57 -19.75 -3.35
C VAL A 543 7.31 -21.02 -4.16
N ARG A 544 7.43 -20.94 -5.49
CA ARG A 544 7.08 -22.04 -6.39
C ARG A 544 7.77 -21.89 -7.75
N GLU A 545 7.94 -22.99 -8.46
CA GLU A 545 8.39 -23.02 -9.85
C GLU A 545 7.31 -23.65 -10.75
N LEU A 546 7.08 -23.02 -11.90
CA LEU A 546 6.22 -23.52 -12.97
C LEU A 546 7.10 -23.90 -14.15
N LYS A 547 6.95 -25.13 -14.62
CA LYS A 547 7.76 -25.71 -15.69
C LYS A 547 6.85 -26.36 -16.73
N THR A 548 7.26 -26.33 -17.98
CA THR A 548 6.58 -27.04 -19.06
C THR A 548 7.58 -27.58 -20.06
N ASP A 549 7.42 -28.84 -20.46
CA ASP A 549 8.23 -29.44 -21.53
C ASP A 549 7.76 -28.99 -22.92
N ARG A 550 6.55 -28.44 -23.02
CA ARG A 550 5.93 -28.04 -24.29
C ARG A 550 6.37 -26.65 -24.76
N ALA A 551 7.00 -25.86 -23.90
CA ALA A 551 7.47 -24.51 -24.19
C ALA A 551 8.66 -24.13 -23.29
N ARG A 552 9.84 -24.71 -23.55
CA ARG A 552 11.09 -24.39 -22.84
C ARG A 552 11.82 -23.15 -23.37
N GLN A 553 11.15 -22.36 -24.20
CA GLN A 553 11.75 -21.15 -24.75
C GLN A 553 11.59 -19.97 -23.78
N PRO A 554 12.48 -18.97 -23.83
CA PRO A 554 12.34 -17.75 -23.06
C PRO A 554 10.99 -17.06 -23.33
N ILE A 555 10.32 -16.66 -22.26
CA ILE A 555 9.08 -15.89 -22.33
C ILE A 555 9.46 -14.40 -22.39
N ALA A 556 9.04 -13.74 -23.46
CA ALA A 556 9.33 -12.33 -23.73
C ALA A 556 8.38 -11.38 -22.98
N SER A 557 7.15 -11.83 -22.68
CA SER A 557 6.19 -11.05 -21.92
C SER A 557 5.32 -11.97 -21.08
N LEU A 558 5.11 -11.57 -19.83
CA LEU A 558 4.39 -12.31 -18.80
C LEU A 558 3.34 -11.40 -18.18
N GLN A 559 2.11 -11.90 -17.99
CA GLN A 559 1.00 -11.11 -17.47
C GLN A 559 0.01 -12.00 -16.72
N TYR A 560 -0.36 -11.63 -15.50
CA TYR A 560 -1.53 -12.20 -14.84
C TYR A 560 -2.81 -11.59 -15.43
N SER A 561 -3.87 -12.39 -15.56
CA SER A 561 -5.23 -11.88 -15.74
C SER A 561 -5.63 -11.01 -14.55
N GLN A 562 -6.60 -10.11 -14.70
CA GLN A 562 -6.98 -9.19 -13.61
C GLN A 562 -7.55 -9.90 -12.38
N ASP A 563 -8.14 -11.09 -12.55
CA ASP A 563 -8.59 -11.96 -11.45
C ASP A 563 -7.44 -12.81 -10.84
N ASN A 564 -6.24 -12.70 -11.40
CA ASN A 564 -5.03 -13.48 -11.09
C ASN A 564 -5.14 -14.99 -11.31
N LEU A 565 -6.27 -15.50 -11.82
CA LEU A 565 -6.52 -16.94 -11.98
C LEU A 565 -5.75 -17.55 -13.15
N HIS A 566 -5.25 -16.72 -14.06
CA HIS A 566 -4.43 -17.14 -15.19
C HIS A 566 -3.11 -16.39 -15.22
N LEU A 567 -2.01 -17.11 -15.38
CA LEU A 567 -0.72 -16.55 -15.74
C LEU A 567 -0.48 -16.82 -17.22
N CYS A 568 -0.37 -15.76 -18.02
CA CYS A 568 -0.18 -15.83 -19.46
C CYS A 568 1.26 -15.44 -19.80
N GLY A 569 1.93 -16.22 -20.63
CA GLY A 569 3.26 -15.93 -21.15
C GLY A 569 3.30 -16.08 -22.68
N ILE A 570 4.08 -15.22 -23.34
CA ILE A 570 4.33 -15.32 -24.78
C ILE A 570 5.84 -15.34 -25.06
N THR A 571 6.29 -16.28 -25.88
CA THR A 571 7.70 -16.39 -26.30
C THR A 571 8.01 -15.45 -27.46
N GLU A 572 9.28 -15.17 -27.73
CA GLU A 572 9.70 -14.42 -28.92
C GLU A 572 9.27 -15.10 -30.24
N SER A 573 9.17 -16.43 -30.23
CA SER A 573 8.71 -17.22 -31.37
C SER A 573 7.17 -17.24 -31.53
N GLY A 574 6.42 -16.49 -30.73
CA GLY A 574 4.96 -16.43 -30.79
C GLY A 574 4.25 -17.67 -30.22
N ILE A 575 4.84 -18.37 -29.25
CA ILE A 575 4.15 -19.43 -28.51
C ILE A 575 3.48 -18.80 -27.29
N LEU A 576 2.14 -18.87 -27.26
CA LEU A 576 1.32 -18.49 -26.11
C LEU A 576 1.20 -19.67 -25.15
N VAL A 577 1.45 -19.41 -23.87
CA VAL A 577 1.33 -20.37 -22.78
C VAL A 577 0.43 -19.80 -21.69
N VAL A 578 -0.52 -20.60 -21.20
CA VAL A 578 -1.45 -20.19 -20.14
C VAL A 578 -1.46 -21.22 -19.03
N TRP A 579 -1.12 -20.78 -17.82
CA TRP A 579 -1.30 -21.54 -16.58
C TRP A 579 -2.56 -21.08 -15.87
N GLU A 580 -3.42 -22.02 -15.49
CA GLU A 580 -4.69 -21.79 -14.79
C GLU A 580 -4.58 -22.24 -13.33
N SER A 581 -5.17 -21.48 -12.41
CA SER A 581 -5.30 -21.89 -11.00
C SER A 581 -6.08 -23.20 -10.87
N SER A 582 -5.68 -24.05 -9.93
CA SER A 582 -6.32 -25.36 -9.70
C SER A 582 -7.68 -25.25 -9.00
N LEU A 583 -7.97 -24.13 -8.33
CA LEU A 583 -9.17 -24.00 -7.49
C LEU A 583 -10.46 -23.71 -8.27
N VAL A 584 -10.37 -22.95 -9.36
CA VAL A 584 -11.54 -22.47 -10.09
C VAL A 584 -11.34 -22.76 -11.56
N LYS A 585 -12.10 -23.74 -12.08
CA LYS A 585 -12.22 -23.92 -13.53
C LYS A 585 -12.90 -22.68 -14.09
N THR A 586 -12.11 -21.82 -14.70
CA THR A 586 -12.59 -20.60 -15.32
C THR A 586 -12.40 -20.68 -16.82
N LYS A 587 -13.16 -19.88 -17.56
CA LYS A 587 -12.92 -19.80 -18.99
C LYS A 587 -11.57 -19.12 -19.19
N ILE A 588 -10.71 -19.74 -19.98
CA ILE A 588 -9.46 -19.15 -20.44
C ILE A 588 -9.76 -17.73 -20.97
N PRO A 589 -8.92 -16.72 -20.64
CA PRO A 589 -9.13 -15.37 -21.12
C PRO A 589 -9.22 -15.33 -22.64
N LYS A 590 -10.04 -14.42 -23.15
CA LYS A 590 -10.15 -14.19 -24.59
C LYS A 590 -8.93 -13.37 -25.05
N PHE A 591 -8.20 -13.90 -26.00
CA PHE A 591 -7.06 -13.23 -26.61
C PHE A 591 -7.50 -12.48 -27.88
N ILE A 592 -7.18 -11.18 -27.93
CA ILE A 592 -7.44 -10.31 -29.08
C ILE A 592 -6.10 -9.98 -29.73
N THR A 593 -5.90 -10.44 -30.97
CA THR A 593 -4.67 -10.18 -31.71
C THR A 593 -4.67 -8.77 -32.29
N VAL A 594 -3.64 -8.01 -31.96
CA VAL A 594 -3.36 -6.70 -32.57
C VAL A 594 -2.49 -6.92 -33.81
N LEU A 595 -2.97 -6.47 -34.97
CA LEU A 595 -2.22 -6.58 -36.20
C LEU A 595 -1.01 -5.61 -36.21
N PRO A 596 0.14 -6.03 -36.77
CA PRO A 596 1.28 -5.14 -37.03
C PRO A 596 0.86 -3.95 -37.90
N VAL A 597 1.52 -2.81 -37.66
CA VAL A 597 1.40 -1.58 -38.44
C VAL A 597 2.55 -1.48 -39.42
#